data_AF-A0A7J4NYZ2-F1
#
_entry.id   AF-A0A7J4NYZ2-F1
#
_cell.length_a   1.000
_cell.length_b   1.000
_cell.length_c   1.000
_cell.angle_alpha   90.00
_cell.angle_beta   90.00
_cell.angle_gamma   90.00
#
_symmetry.space_group_name_H-M   'P 1'
#
loop_
_entity.id
_entity.type
_entity.pdbx_description
1 polymer ?
#
loop_
_entity_poly.entity_id
_entity_poly.type
_entity_poly.pdbx_seq_one_letter_code
_entity_poly.pdbx_strand_id
1 'polypeptide(L)'
;MVSLIVDMHAHVFTAEALAAVDRRYRKYAPQLRVEAGRHVIVTGDRSSGPMPYMPGFGDVDERLAEMGKTGVDVQVVSVTPGNFCYDAP
;
A
#
# COMPACT_ATOMS: atom_id res chain seq x y z
N MET A 1 -3.78 4.31 -33.15
CA MET A 1 -4.77 3.89 -32.14
C MET A 1 -4.19 4.25 -30.79
N VAL A 2 -4.88 5.03 -29.98
CA VAL A 2 -4.48 5.26 -28.59
C VAL A 2 -4.92 4.01 -27.81
N SER A 3 -4.00 3.39 -27.08
CA SER A 3 -4.30 2.23 -26.23
C SER A 3 -4.49 2.73 -24.81
N LEU A 4 -5.65 2.41 -24.20
CA LEU A 4 -5.91 2.68 -22.79
C LEU A 4 -5.30 1.54 -21.95
N ILE A 5 -4.45 1.86 -20.98
CA ILE A 5 -3.86 0.92 -20.03
C ILE A 5 -4.54 1.07 -18.67
N VAL A 6 -5.30 0.04 -18.29
CA VAL A 6 -5.95 -0.05 -16.98
C VAL A 6 -5.21 -1.08 -16.13
N ASP A 7 -4.58 -0.62 -15.07
CA ASP A 7 -4.02 -1.48 -14.03
C ASP A 7 -5.10 -1.79 -12.98
N MET A 8 -5.45 -3.07 -12.85
CA MET A 8 -6.49 -3.54 -11.95
C MET A 8 -5.97 -4.11 -10.63
N HIS A 9 -4.66 -4.10 -10.40
CA HIS A 9 -4.06 -4.70 -9.21
C HIS A 9 -2.97 -3.80 -8.63
N ALA A 10 -3.40 -2.81 -7.85
CA ALA A 10 -2.50 -1.97 -7.08
C ALA A 10 -2.98 -1.80 -5.64
N HIS A 11 -2.03 -1.49 -4.75
CA HIS A 11 -2.31 -1.24 -3.35
C HIS A 11 -1.87 0.15 -2.91
N VAL A 12 -2.58 0.69 -1.92
CA VAL A 12 -2.27 1.95 -1.24
C VAL A 12 -2.05 1.73 0.26
N PHE A 13 -1.20 2.55 0.85
CA PHE A 13 -0.87 2.57 2.27
C PHE A 13 -1.00 4.01 2.80
N THR A 14 -2.23 4.43 3.06
CA THR A 14 -2.55 5.81 3.49
C THR A 14 -2.86 5.90 4.98
N ALA A 15 -2.70 7.09 5.56
CA ALA A 15 -3.01 7.33 6.96
C ALA A 15 -4.49 7.06 7.27
N GLU A 16 -5.39 7.37 6.34
CA GLU A 16 -6.82 7.13 6.44
C GLU A 16 -7.14 5.63 6.49
N ALA A 17 -6.49 4.82 5.63
CA ALA A 17 -6.67 3.38 5.63
C ALA A 17 -6.17 2.73 6.93
N LEU A 18 -5.10 3.28 7.54
CA LEU A 18 -4.62 2.86 8.85
C LEU A 18 -5.55 3.28 9.98
N ALA A 19 -6.10 4.49 9.90
CA ALA A 19 -7.03 5.01 10.89
C ALA A 19 -8.39 4.30 10.88
N ALA A 20 -8.77 3.69 9.76
CA ALA A 20 -9.99 2.91 9.62
C ALA A 20 -9.98 1.59 10.43
N VAL A 21 -8.82 1.14 10.91
CA VAL A 21 -8.72 -0.05 11.76
C VAL A 21 -9.26 0.25 13.16
N ASP A 22 -10.27 -0.51 13.62
CA ASP A 22 -10.92 -0.33 14.91
C ASP A 22 -9.93 -0.34 16.10
N ARG A 23 -10.25 0.40 17.17
CA ARG A 23 -9.40 0.50 18.36
C ARG A 23 -9.07 -0.87 18.96
N ARG A 24 -9.96 -1.86 18.87
CA ARG A 24 -9.75 -3.26 19.32
C ARG A 24 -8.65 -3.95 18.52
N TYR A 25 -8.55 -3.64 17.23
CA TYR A 25 -7.62 -4.27 16.29
C TYR A 25 -6.40 -3.41 15.96
N ARG A 26 -6.26 -2.23 16.58
CA ARG A 26 -5.14 -1.31 16.36
C ARG A 26 -3.75 -1.94 16.55
N LYS A 27 -3.61 -2.93 17.44
CA LYS A 27 -2.37 -3.71 17.59
C LYS A 27 -1.99 -4.48 16.32
N TYR A 28 -2.99 -4.85 15.53
CA TYR A 28 -2.90 -5.59 14.28
C TYR A 28 -3.02 -4.69 13.04
N ALA A 29 -3.06 -3.36 13.23
CA ALA A 29 -2.99 -2.44 12.10
C ALA A 29 -1.61 -2.55 11.44
N PRO A 30 -1.52 -2.57 10.11
CA PRO A 30 -0.24 -2.71 9.45
C PRO A 30 0.61 -1.45 9.65
N GLN A 31 1.93 -1.63 9.78
CA GLN A 31 2.90 -0.56 9.91
C GLN A 31 3.89 -0.61 8.76
N LEU A 32 4.16 0.52 8.11
CA LEU A 32 5.23 0.64 7.14
C LEU A 32 6.52 1.03 7.86
N ARG A 33 7.56 0.22 7.73
CA ARG A 33 8.91 0.47 8.24
C ARG A 33 9.87 0.58 7.07
N VAL A 34 10.96 1.32 7.30
CA VAL A 34 12.09 1.39 6.37
C VAL A 34 13.27 0.66 7.00
N GLU A 35 13.69 -0.44 6.40
CA GLU A 35 14.80 -1.27 6.85
C GLU A 35 15.83 -1.39 5.73
N ALA A 36 17.08 -0.95 5.97
CA ALA A 36 18.14 -0.90 4.95
C ALA A 36 17.70 -0.23 3.62
N GLY A 37 16.89 0.84 3.69
CA GLY A 37 16.38 1.57 2.53
C GLY A 37 15.24 0.87 1.77
N ARG A 38 14.66 -0.18 2.34
CA ARG A 38 13.53 -0.94 1.76
C ARG A 38 12.30 -0.86 2.65
N HIS A 39 11.13 -0.88 2.02
CA HIS A 39 9.85 -0.91 2.71
C HIS A 39 9.54 -2.30 3.24
N VAL A 40 9.10 -2.35 4.49
CA VAL A 40 8.65 -3.57 5.17
C VAL A 40 7.31 -3.29 5.83
N ILE A 41 6.29 -4.08 5.52
CA ILE A 41 4.98 -3.99 6.19
C ILE A 41 4.95 -4.99 7.34
N VAL A 42 4.71 -4.50 8.56
CA VAL A 42 4.59 -5.30 9.77
C VAL A 42 3.14 -5.32 10.23
N THR A 43 2.58 -6.50 10.42
CA THR A 43 1.19 -6.71 10.89
C THR A 43 1.20 -7.73 12.02
N GLY A 44 0.94 -7.31 13.25
CA GLY A 44 1.12 -8.16 14.43
C GLY A 44 2.55 -8.69 14.51
N ASP A 45 2.71 -10.02 14.52
CA ASP A 45 4.02 -10.69 14.56
C ASP A 45 4.56 -11.07 13.15
N ARG A 46 3.84 -10.71 12.08
CA ARG A 46 4.25 -10.98 10.71
C ARG A 46 4.89 -9.76 10.07
N SER A 47 5.86 -10.03 9.22
CA SER A 47 6.51 -9.04 8.36
C SER A 47 6.41 -9.47 6.91
N SER A 48 6.19 -8.53 6.00
CA SER A 48 6.43 -8.75 4.58
C SER A 48 7.92 -8.97 4.32
N GLY A 49 8.25 -9.50 3.14
CA GLY A 49 9.60 -9.36 2.59
C GLY A 49 9.93 -7.88 2.30
N PRO A 50 11.21 -7.53 2.14
CA PRO A 50 11.63 -6.17 1.85
C PRO A 50 11.28 -5.77 0.41
N MET A 51 10.47 -4.72 0.29
CA MET A 51 10.02 -4.15 -0.98
C MET A 51 10.88 -2.92 -1.35
N PRO A 52 11.03 -2.59 -2.64
CA PRO A 52 11.59 -1.32 -3.05
C PRO A 52 10.86 -0.15 -2.36
N TYR A 53 11.57 0.97 -2.18
CA TYR A 53 10.93 2.22 -1.84
C TYR A 53 9.93 2.58 -2.96
N MET A 54 8.67 2.80 -2.56
CA MET A 54 7.56 3.10 -3.47
C MET A 54 6.95 4.43 -3.01
N PRO A 55 7.40 5.57 -3.55
CA PRO A 55 6.91 6.89 -3.18
C PRO A 55 5.38 6.99 -3.32
N GLY A 56 4.83 6.55 -4.46
CA GLY A 56 3.38 6.52 -4.71
C GLY A 56 2.55 5.58 -3.82
N PHE A 57 3.17 4.87 -2.88
CA PHE A 57 2.47 3.92 -2.02
C PHE A 57 1.55 4.61 -1.01
N GLY A 58 1.97 5.75 -0.46
CA GLY A 58 1.18 6.57 0.47
C GLY A 58 0.84 7.96 -0.03
N ASP A 59 1.48 8.43 -1.11
CA ASP A 59 1.29 9.76 -1.69
C ASP A 59 0.63 9.67 -3.08
N VAL A 60 -0.47 10.39 -3.26
CA VAL A 60 -1.25 10.36 -4.51
C VAL A 60 -0.56 11.10 -5.65
N ASP A 61 0.15 12.19 -5.35
CA ASP A 61 0.83 12.99 -6.38
C ASP A 61 2.03 12.23 -6.92
N GLU A 62 2.77 11.55 -6.04
CA GLU A 62 3.87 10.66 -6.44
C GLU A 62 3.36 9.47 -7.26
N ARG A 63 2.20 8.89 -6.90
CA ARG A 63 1.56 7.82 -7.68
C ARG A 63 1.17 8.29 -9.08
N LEU A 64 0.53 9.44 -9.21
CA LEU A 64 0.15 10.00 -10.51
C LEU A 64 1.38 10.28 -11.37
N ALA A 65 2.47 10.75 -10.78
CA ALA A 65 3.74 10.93 -11.48
C ALA A 65 4.35 9.59 -11.95
N GLU A 66 4.24 8.52 -11.16
CA GLU A 66 4.66 7.17 -11.56
C GLU A 66 3.77 6.57 -12.66
N MET A 67 2.45 6.77 -12.59
CA MET A 67 1.51 6.38 -13.64
C MET A 67 1.87 7.06 -14.98
N GLY A 68 2.20 8.36 -14.95
CA GLY A 68 2.67 9.09 -16.14
C GLY A 68 3.98 8.56 -16.73
N LYS A 69 4.90 8.05 -15.89
CA LYS A 69 6.16 7.44 -16.36
C LYS A 69 5.98 6.03 -16.92
N THR A 70 5.02 5.29 -16.38
CA THR A 70 4.77 3.88 -16.74
C THR A 70 3.71 3.72 -17.83
N GLY A 71 2.98 4.79 -18.16
CA GLY A 71 1.92 4.78 -19.17
C GLY A 71 0.61 4.17 -18.68
N VAL A 72 0.40 4.08 -17.36
CA VAL A 72 -0.87 3.60 -16.80
C VAL A 72 -1.87 4.76 -16.79
N ASP A 73 -2.99 4.61 -17.49
CA ASP A 73 -4.02 5.66 -17.60
C ASP A 73 -5.01 5.63 -16.43
N VAL A 74 -5.36 4.43 -15.98
CA VAL A 74 -6.29 4.20 -14.86
C VAL A 74 -5.71 3.11 -13.97
N GLN A 75 -5.74 3.33 -12.66
CA GLN A 75 -5.32 2.34 -11.69
C GLN A 75 -6.42 2.12 -10.65
N VAL A 76 -6.87 0.88 -10.51
CA VAL A 76 -7.77 0.44 -9.44
C VAL A 76 -6.92 0.11 -8.22
N VAL A 77 -7.27 0.72 -7.09
CA VAL A 77 -6.51 0.57 -5.84
C VAL A 77 -7.34 -0.11 -4.75
N SER A 78 -6.66 -0.90 -3.94
CA SER A 78 -7.18 -1.48 -2.70
C SER A 78 -6.23 -1.18 -1.53
N VAL A 79 -6.70 -1.32 -0.30
CA VAL A 79 -5.81 -1.37 0.87
C VAL A 79 -4.86 -2.57 0.76
N THR A 80 -3.72 -2.50 1.47
CA THR A 80 -2.82 -3.65 1.59
C THR A 80 -3.48 -4.79 2.38
N PRO A 81 -3.14 -6.07 2.14
CA PRO A 81 -3.76 -7.19 2.84
C PRO A 81 -3.70 -7.11 4.37
N GLY A 82 -2.68 -6.45 4.95
CA GLY A 82 -2.55 -6.25 6.39
C GLY A 82 -3.70 -5.44 7.02
N ASN A 83 -4.36 -4.56 6.24
CA ASN A 83 -5.51 -3.78 6.71
C ASN A 83 -6.74 -4.66 7.03
N PHE A 84 -6.79 -5.89 6.53
CA PHE A 84 -7.91 -6.81 6.82
C PHE A 84 -7.78 -7.50 8.18
N CYS A 85 -6.62 -7.40 8.85
CA CYS A 85 -6.38 -7.93 10.19
C CYS A 85 -6.76 -9.42 10.36
N TYR A 86 -6.54 -10.26 9.34
CA TYR A 86 -6.84 -11.72 9.41
C TYR A 86 -6.12 -12.46 10.54
N ASP A 87 -5.07 -11.87 11.10
CA ASP A 87 -4.28 -12.43 12.21
C ASP A 87 -4.74 -11.94 13.58
N ALA A 88 -5.79 -11.11 13.64
CA ALA A 88 -6.40 -10.73 14.88
C ALA A 88 -7.21 -11.89 15.50
N PRO A 89 -7.24 -12.01 16.84
CA PRO A 89 -8.00 -13.04 17.55
C PRO A 89 -9.52 -12.79 17.55
#